data_AF-A0A1I7KX23-F1
#
_entry.id   AF-A0A1I7KX23-F1
#
_cell.length_a   1.000
_cell.length_b   1.000
_cell.length_c   1.000
_cell.angle_alpha   90.00
_cell.angle_beta   90.00
_cell.angle_gamma   90.00
#
_symmetry.space_group_name_H-M   'P 1'
#
loop_
_entity.id
_entity.type
_entity.pdbx_description
1 polymer ?
#
loop_
_entity_poly.entity_id
_entity_poly.type
_entity_poly.pdbx_seq_one_letter_code
_entity_poly.pdbx_strand_id
1 'polypeptide(L)'
;MKNFFSRPTTFVAAAAIAFSFTACEQSDISPDADFSAQNAQAAHQSKSFNLNKVYTVNLNELNNSGVSGTATLTLMGDKLEVHIQASGLEPNKLHPQHIHGFVENNRNATCPDMSSDMDGDGLIELAEGLPSYGPVLLSLTPFPTAPDGTIDYKQTFDMTADLRPLQNRVIVLHGMTVDGEYLATLPVACGMVMNANNGKKK
;
A
#
# COMPACT_ATOMS: atom_id res chain seq x y z
N MET A 1 55.93 53.49 -7.91
CA MET A 1 56.41 53.62 -9.31
C MET A 1 55.28 54.22 -10.14
N LYS A 2 55.54 55.40 -10.75
CA LYS A 2 54.98 56.03 -11.98
C LYS A 2 53.46 55.85 -12.23
N ASN A 3 52.61 56.82 -11.92
CA ASN A 3 52.20 58.02 -12.71
C ASN A 3 51.84 57.77 -14.19
N PHE A 4 50.63 58.15 -14.67
CA PHE A 4 50.26 59.46 -15.28
C PHE A 4 48.91 59.35 -16.06
N PHE A 5 47.98 60.29 -15.80
CA PHE A 5 46.98 61.04 -16.63
C PHE A 5 46.41 60.45 -17.96
N SER A 6 45.19 60.77 -18.45
CA SER A 6 44.46 62.06 -18.50
C SER A 6 42.93 61.93 -18.78
N ARG A 7 42.20 63.04 -18.56
CA ARG A 7 40.76 63.40 -18.72
C ARG A 7 40.34 63.56 -20.22
N PRO A 8 39.06 63.83 -20.65
CA PRO A 8 38.01 64.60 -19.96
C PRO A 8 36.52 64.25 -20.17
N THR A 9 35.73 65.07 -19.48
CA THR A 9 34.28 65.27 -19.34
C THR A 9 33.44 65.37 -20.61
N THR A 10 32.19 64.89 -20.55
CA THR A 10 31.06 65.51 -21.27
C THR A 10 29.77 65.42 -20.41
N PHE A 11 29.12 66.57 -20.21
CA PHE A 11 27.77 66.73 -19.63
C PHE A 11 26.70 66.41 -20.68
N VAL A 12 25.58 65.78 -20.32
CA VAL A 12 24.24 66.11 -20.88
C VAL A 12 23.15 65.87 -19.84
N ALA A 13 22.17 66.77 -19.86
CA ALA A 13 21.07 67.06 -18.96
C ALA A 13 20.00 65.97 -18.77
N ALA A 14 19.27 66.16 -17.67
CA ALA A 14 18.05 65.48 -17.26
C ALA A 14 16.86 65.75 -18.21
N ALA A 15 15.96 64.78 -18.30
CA ALA A 15 14.56 65.00 -18.69
C ALA A 15 13.69 64.01 -17.91
N ALA A 16 12.98 64.53 -16.90
CA ALA A 16 11.89 63.85 -16.22
C ALA A 16 10.68 63.87 -17.15
N ILE A 17 10.20 62.70 -17.57
CA ILE A 17 8.95 62.59 -18.33
C ILE A 17 7.85 62.36 -17.31
N ALA A 18 7.14 63.45 -17.02
CA ALA A 18 5.81 63.43 -16.44
C ALA A 18 4.81 63.06 -17.55
N PHE A 19 3.99 62.03 -17.33
CA PHE A 19 2.73 61.88 -18.05
C PHE A 19 1.59 61.84 -17.04
N SER A 20 0.68 62.78 -17.27
CA SER A 20 -0.44 63.18 -16.44
C SER A 20 -1.54 62.14 -16.43
N PHE A 21 -2.14 61.94 -15.26
CA PHE A 21 -3.35 61.16 -15.06
C PHE A 21 -4.55 61.88 -15.67
N THR A 22 -5.25 61.25 -16.61
CA THR A 22 -6.63 61.64 -16.93
C THR A 22 -7.56 60.89 -16.00
N ALA A 23 -8.26 61.64 -15.16
CA ALA A 23 -9.32 61.18 -14.29
C ALA A 23 -10.45 60.55 -15.11
N CYS A 24 -10.90 59.36 -14.70
CA CYS A 24 -12.32 59.02 -14.78
C CYS A 24 -12.87 59.26 -13.37
N GLU A 25 -13.88 60.11 -13.29
CA GLU A 25 -14.59 60.46 -12.05
C GLU A 25 -15.07 59.21 -11.31
N GLN A 26 -14.76 59.21 -10.00
CA GLN A 26 -15.41 58.39 -9.00
C GLN A 26 -16.92 58.67 -9.00
N SER A 27 -17.71 57.59 -8.97
CA SER A 27 -18.87 57.58 -8.08
C SER A 27 -18.58 56.55 -7.00
N ASP A 28 -18.64 57.04 -5.77
CA ASP A 28 -18.20 56.39 -4.54
C ASP A 28 -19.02 55.14 -4.21
N ILE A 29 -18.36 54.12 -3.65
CA ILE A 29 -18.74 53.41 -2.40
C ILE A 29 -17.53 52.56 -1.98
N SER A 30 -16.98 52.90 -0.82
CA SER A 30 -16.21 52.01 0.06
C SER A 30 -17.09 51.76 1.31
N PRO A 31 -16.83 50.81 2.22
CA PRO A 31 -15.72 49.85 2.30
C PRO A 31 -16.16 48.42 2.70
N ASP A 32 -15.19 47.51 2.78
CA ASP A 32 -15.14 46.30 3.62
C ASP A 32 -16.06 45.11 3.30
N ALA A 33 -15.46 44.02 2.79
CA ALA A 33 -15.40 42.74 3.50
C ALA A 33 -14.75 41.67 2.60
N ASP A 34 -13.60 41.19 3.07
CA ASP A 34 -13.10 39.85 2.84
C ASP A 34 -14.25 38.82 2.93
N PHE A 35 -14.54 38.13 1.83
CA PHE A 35 -15.31 36.88 1.86
C PHE A 35 -14.80 35.91 0.79
N SER A 36 -13.61 35.39 1.07
CA SER A 36 -13.30 33.97 1.08
C SER A 36 -13.37 33.17 -0.24
N ALA A 37 -12.29 32.42 -0.45
CA ALA A 37 -12.11 31.31 -1.37
C ALA A 37 -13.02 30.09 -1.06
N GLN A 38 -14.32 30.29 -0.80
CA GLN A 38 -15.24 29.22 -0.42
C GLN A 38 -15.82 28.44 -1.61
N ASN A 39 -15.82 29.00 -2.83
CA ASN A 39 -16.43 28.34 -3.99
C ASN A 39 -15.47 27.50 -4.85
N ALA A 40 -14.16 27.52 -4.60
CA ALA A 40 -13.21 26.61 -5.24
C ALA A 40 -13.07 25.27 -4.49
N GLN A 41 -13.51 25.20 -3.23
CA GLN A 41 -13.46 24.00 -2.39
C GLN A 41 -14.70 23.10 -2.56
N ALA A 42 -15.86 23.67 -2.94
CA ALA A 42 -17.10 22.91 -3.13
C ALA A 42 -17.08 21.97 -4.37
N ALA A 43 -16.24 22.27 -5.38
CA ALA A 43 -16.09 21.42 -6.56
C ALA A 43 -15.08 20.26 -6.38
N HIS A 44 -14.28 20.28 -5.31
CA HIS A 44 -13.37 19.19 -4.94
C HIS A 44 -13.98 18.20 -3.95
N GLN A 45 -15.18 18.48 -3.42
CA GLN A 45 -15.79 17.71 -2.34
C GLN A 45 -17.04 16.90 -2.74
N SER A 46 -17.34 16.78 -4.03
CA SER A 46 -18.54 16.08 -4.51
C SER A 46 -18.22 14.99 -5.55
N LYS A 47 -17.18 14.19 -5.30
CA LYS A 47 -17.07 12.85 -5.90
C LYS A 47 -16.20 11.87 -5.10
N SER A 48 -16.11 12.02 -3.78
CA SER A 48 -15.65 10.91 -2.93
C SER A 48 -16.83 9.97 -2.70
N PHE A 49 -17.16 9.18 -3.73
CA PHE A 49 -17.75 7.89 -3.44
C PHE A 49 -16.71 7.16 -2.59
N ASN A 50 -17.06 6.74 -1.38
CA ASN A 50 -16.27 5.74 -0.64
C ASN A 50 -16.26 4.46 -1.49
N LEU A 51 -15.40 4.44 -2.51
CA LEU A 51 -15.23 3.32 -3.40
C LEU A 51 -14.38 2.32 -2.64
N ASN A 52 -15.07 1.45 -1.91
CA ASN A 52 -14.44 0.26 -1.35
C ASN A 52 -13.80 -0.50 -2.50
N LYS A 53 -12.48 -0.69 -2.46
CA LYS A 53 -11.77 -1.50 -3.44
C LYS A 53 -11.62 -2.91 -2.90
N VAL A 54 -12.14 -3.87 -3.65
CA VAL A 54 -12.11 -5.29 -3.26
C VAL A 54 -11.00 -6.01 -4.02
N TYR A 55 -10.25 -6.81 -3.28
CA TYR A 55 -9.24 -7.72 -3.80
C TYR A 55 -9.57 -9.14 -3.34
N THR A 56 -9.12 -10.12 -4.11
CA THR A 56 -9.32 -11.54 -3.85
C THR A 56 -7.99 -12.27 -3.85
N VAL A 57 -7.89 -13.31 -3.04
CA VAL A 57 -6.75 -14.22 -2.97
C VAL A 57 -7.28 -15.65 -3.06
N ASN A 58 -6.66 -16.48 -3.90
CA ASN A 58 -6.81 -17.93 -3.83
C ASN A 58 -5.59 -18.49 -3.11
N LEU A 59 -5.80 -19.14 -1.97
CA LEU A 59 -4.75 -19.76 -1.17
C LEU A 59 -4.57 -21.19 -1.63
N ASN A 60 -3.38 -21.50 -2.12
CA ASN A 60 -2.99 -22.86 -2.51
C ASN A 60 -1.98 -23.40 -1.50
N GLU A 61 -1.96 -24.72 -1.36
CA GLU A 61 -1.09 -25.39 -0.40
C GLU A 61 0.40 -25.14 -0.68
N LEU A 62 1.18 -25.17 0.39
CA LEU A 62 2.63 -25.32 0.41
C LEU A 62 2.97 -26.50 1.32
N ASN A 63 4.15 -27.09 1.14
CA ASN A 63 4.68 -28.14 2.02
C ASN A 63 3.75 -29.35 2.16
N ASN A 64 3.01 -29.70 1.10
CA ASN A 64 2.03 -30.78 1.06
C ASN A 64 1.03 -30.73 2.24
N SER A 65 0.71 -29.53 2.70
CA SER A 65 -0.11 -29.33 3.90
C SER A 65 -1.58 -29.74 3.71
N GLY A 66 -2.07 -29.80 2.46
CA GLY A 66 -3.49 -29.94 2.14
C GLY A 66 -4.30 -28.67 2.39
N VAL A 67 -3.68 -27.57 2.83
CA VAL A 67 -4.37 -26.32 3.14
C VAL A 67 -4.78 -25.59 1.86
N SER A 68 -6.05 -25.23 1.76
CA SER A 68 -6.56 -24.38 0.68
C SER A 68 -7.63 -23.43 1.19
N GLY A 69 -7.86 -22.34 0.45
CA GLY A 69 -8.84 -21.35 0.88
C GLY A 69 -8.95 -20.15 -0.05
N THR A 70 -9.69 -19.16 0.42
CA THR A 70 -9.81 -17.86 -0.24
C THR A 70 -9.68 -16.74 0.77
N ALA A 71 -9.28 -15.55 0.30
CA ALA A 71 -9.39 -14.34 1.08
C ALA A 71 -10.02 -13.20 0.26
N THR A 72 -10.77 -12.35 0.94
CA THR A 72 -11.27 -11.07 0.41
C THR A 72 -10.68 -9.94 1.24
N LEU A 73 -10.08 -8.96 0.57
CA LEU A 73 -9.57 -7.75 1.19
C LEU A 73 -10.39 -6.57 0.71
N THR A 74 -11.04 -5.86 1.64
CA THR A 74 -11.86 -4.67 1.34
C THR A 74 -11.14 -3.43 1.87
N LEU A 75 -10.58 -2.64 0.95
CA LEU A 75 -9.94 -1.36 1.24
C LEU A 75 -10.99 -0.26 1.34
N MET A 76 -11.12 0.35 2.51
CA MET A 76 -12.08 1.39 2.86
C MET A 76 -11.34 2.63 3.37
N GLY A 77 -10.87 3.48 2.44
CA GLY A 77 -10.07 4.65 2.79
C GLY A 77 -8.70 4.27 3.38
N ASP A 78 -8.56 4.44 4.69
CA ASP A 78 -7.39 4.11 5.51
C ASP A 78 -7.57 2.79 6.29
N LYS A 79 -8.66 2.05 6.08
CA LYS A 79 -8.91 0.74 6.68
C LYS A 79 -8.82 -0.40 5.66
N LEU A 80 -8.38 -1.55 6.12
CA LEU A 80 -8.35 -2.80 5.37
C LEU A 80 -9.09 -3.88 6.15
N GLU A 81 -10.28 -4.25 5.72
CA GLU A 81 -10.94 -5.46 6.21
C GLU A 81 -10.37 -6.68 5.47
N VAL A 82 -9.92 -7.69 6.22
CA VAL A 82 -9.40 -8.95 5.70
C VAL A 82 -10.32 -10.06 6.17
N HIS A 83 -10.88 -10.81 5.22
CA HIS A 83 -11.70 -12.00 5.47
C HIS A 83 -11.04 -13.21 4.82
N ILE A 84 -10.66 -14.22 5.59
CA ILE A 84 -10.01 -15.45 5.14
C ILE A 84 -10.89 -16.63 5.51
N GLN A 85 -11.16 -17.49 4.54
CA GLN A 85 -11.79 -18.79 4.74
C GLN A 85 -10.85 -19.87 4.23
N ALA A 86 -10.39 -20.75 5.11
CA ALA A 86 -9.46 -21.82 4.75
C ALA A 86 -9.82 -23.13 5.45
N SER A 87 -9.41 -24.23 4.82
CA SER A 87 -9.63 -25.60 5.29
C SER A 87 -8.37 -26.44 5.05
N GLY A 88 -8.26 -27.58 5.73
CA GLY A 88 -7.07 -28.44 5.69
C GLY A 88 -5.98 -28.01 6.66
N LEU A 89 -6.26 -27.03 7.52
CA LEU A 89 -5.35 -26.58 8.59
C LEU A 89 -5.24 -27.66 9.66
N GLU A 90 -4.16 -27.65 10.45
CA GLU A 90 -4.00 -28.61 11.53
C GLU A 90 -5.00 -28.33 12.68
N PRO A 91 -5.87 -29.29 13.05
CA PRO A 91 -6.88 -29.05 14.06
C PRO A 91 -6.31 -28.69 15.44
N ASN A 92 -6.98 -27.78 16.14
CA ASN A 92 -6.67 -27.29 17.49
C ASN A 92 -5.31 -26.58 17.62
N LYS A 93 -4.70 -26.18 16.50
CA LYS A 93 -3.46 -25.40 16.48
C LYS A 93 -3.71 -23.95 16.09
N LEU A 94 -2.83 -23.07 16.57
CA LEU A 94 -2.80 -21.66 16.22
C LEU A 94 -2.10 -21.50 14.87
N HIS A 95 -2.73 -20.81 13.91
CA HIS A 95 -2.17 -20.58 12.58
C HIS A 95 -1.79 -19.10 12.40
N PRO A 96 -0.49 -18.75 12.53
CA PRO A 96 -0.01 -17.43 12.15
C PRO A 96 -0.32 -17.13 10.69
N GLN A 97 -0.66 -15.88 10.41
CA GLN A 97 -1.05 -15.43 9.08
C GLN A 97 -0.65 -13.99 8.85
N HIS A 98 -0.10 -13.72 7.66
CA HIS A 98 0.56 -12.46 7.38
C HIS A 98 0.30 -12.01 5.94
N ILE A 99 0.28 -10.69 5.74
CA ILE A 99 0.53 -10.09 4.43
C ILE A 99 2.03 -9.87 4.29
N HIS A 100 2.63 -10.45 3.27
CA HIS A 100 4.04 -10.30 2.93
C HIS A 100 4.24 -9.46 1.68
N GLY A 101 5.41 -8.83 1.58
CA GLY A 101 5.85 -8.23 0.33
C GLY A 101 7.12 -7.39 0.45
N PHE A 102 7.51 -6.81 -0.68
CA PHE A 102 8.66 -5.92 -0.77
C PHE A 102 8.19 -4.46 -0.79
N VAL A 103 8.72 -3.67 0.15
CA VAL A 103 8.57 -2.20 0.16
C VAL A 103 9.55 -1.58 -0.84
N GLU A 104 10.78 -2.09 -0.87
CA GLU A 104 11.80 -1.64 -1.81
C GLU A 104 11.45 -2.06 -3.23
N ASN A 105 11.57 -1.12 -4.16
CA ASN A 105 11.41 -1.33 -5.60
C ASN A 105 10.02 -1.81 -6.06
N ASN A 106 9.03 -1.87 -5.16
CA ASN A 106 7.67 -2.34 -5.45
C ASN A 106 7.62 -3.67 -6.21
N ARG A 107 8.60 -4.56 -6.02
CA ARG A 107 8.60 -5.89 -6.66
C ARG A 107 7.36 -6.67 -6.20
N ASN A 108 6.77 -7.44 -7.12
CA ASN A 108 5.69 -8.36 -6.79
C ASN A 108 6.22 -9.49 -5.93
N ALA A 109 5.60 -9.67 -4.76
CA ALA A 109 5.73 -10.90 -4.00
C ALA A 109 5.06 -12.05 -4.75
N THR A 110 5.65 -13.24 -4.67
CA THR A 110 5.11 -14.47 -5.24
C THR A 110 5.08 -15.56 -4.19
N CYS A 111 4.25 -16.58 -4.40
CA CYS A 111 4.33 -17.78 -3.59
C CYS A 111 5.57 -18.58 -4.00
N PRO A 112 6.34 -19.11 -3.04
CA PRO A 112 7.44 -20.02 -3.36
C PRO A 112 6.88 -21.32 -3.96
N ASP A 113 7.74 -22.03 -4.67
CA ASP A 113 7.52 -23.40 -5.11
C ASP A 113 8.68 -24.27 -4.62
N MET A 114 8.65 -25.57 -4.90
CA MET A 114 9.69 -26.51 -4.47
C MET A 114 11.09 -26.22 -5.03
N SER A 115 11.27 -25.27 -5.96
CA SER A 115 12.61 -24.80 -6.31
C SER A 115 13.22 -23.88 -5.26
N SER A 116 12.42 -23.46 -4.27
CA SER A 116 12.87 -22.67 -3.12
C SER A 116 13.45 -23.54 -1.99
N ASP A 117 13.20 -24.85 -1.98
CA ASP A 117 13.81 -25.82 -1.07
C ASP A 117 15.32 -25.93 -1.40
N MET A 118 16.15 -25.23 -0.64
CA MET A 118 17.56 -25.04 -0.92
C MET A 118 18.42 -26.14 -0.33
N ASP A 119 17.99 -26.76 0.76
CA ASP A 119 18.73 -27.85 1.42
C ASP A 119 18.23 -29.25 1.03
N GLY A 120 17.09 -29.34 0.34
CA GLY A 120 16.56 -30.54 -0.29
C GLY A 120 15.86 -31.48 0.68
N ASP A 121 15.38 -30.98 1.81
CA ASP A 121 14.69 -31.80 2.82
C ASP A 121 13.20 -32.04 2.51
N GLY A 122 12.69 -31.41 1.44
CA GLY A 122 11.31 -31.56 0.97
C GLY A 122 10.33 -30.56 1.58
N LEU A 123 10.82 -29.59 2.34
CA LEU A 123 10.06 -28.49 2.90
C LEU A 123 10.53 -27.16 2.31
N ILE A 124 9.71 -26.13 2.50
CA ILE A 124 10.04 -24.74 2.21
C ILE A 124 9.93 -24.01 3.53
N GLU A 125 11.05 -23.78 4.21
CA GLU A 125 11.05 -23.03 5.47
C GLU A 125 10.73 -21.55 5.25
N LEU A 126 10.46 -20.87 6.37
CA LEU A 126 10.30 -19.42 6.38
C LEU A 126 11.46 -18.71 5.66
N ALA A 127 12.71 -19.11 5.94
CA ALA A 127 13.90 -18.48 5.39
C ALA A 127 14.03 -18.67 3.87
N GLU A 128 13.62 -19.83 3.38
CA GLU A 128 13.67 -20.20 1.97
C GLU A 128 12.56 -19.56 1.14
N GLY A 129 11.39 -19.33 1.74
CA GLY A 129 10.30 -18.59 1.10
C GLY A 129 10.50 -17.07 1.07
N LEU A 130 11.35 -16.51 1.94
CA LEU A 130 11.59 -15.06 2.06
C LEU A 130 11.98 -14.36 0.75
N PRO A 131 12.87 -14.91 -0.10
CA PRO A 131 13.19 -14.32 -1.41
C PRO A 131 12.00 -14.20 -2.37
N SER A 132 10.95 -15.01 -2.18
CA SER A 132 9.74 -15.04 -2.99
C SER A 132 8.65 -14.10 -2.45
N TYR A 133 8.24 -14.28 -1.19
CA TYR A 133 7.12 -13.51 -0.62
C TYR A 133 7.56 -12.22 0.08
N GLY A 134 8.82 -12.07 0.47
CA GLY A 134 9.36 -10.91 1.19
C GLY A 134 9.07 -10.90 2.71
N PRO A 135 9.54 -9.88 3.45
CA PRO A 135 9.27 -9.76 4.87
C PRO A 135 7.77 -9.57 5.18
N VAL A 136 7.40 -9.77 6.45
CA VAL A 136 6.05 -9.47 6.95
C VAL A 136 5.81 -7.96 6.88
N LEU A 137 4.71 -7.55 6.25
CA LEU A 137 4.24 -6.15 6.23
C LEU A 137 3.07 -5.91 7.17
N LEU A 138 2.23 -6.94 7.39
CA LEU A 138 1.14 -6.90 8.35
C LEU A 138 0.90 -8.28 8.94
N SER A 139 0.98 -8.38 10.27
CA SER A 139 0.50 -9.54 11.01
C SER A 139 -1.02 -9.47 11.16
N LEU A 140 -1.71 -10.51 10.73
CA LEU A 140 -3.16 -10.58 10.79
C LEU A 140 -3.60 -11.13 12.16
N THR A 141 -3.30 -10.37 13.22
CA THR A 141 -3.62 -10.72 14.60
C THR A 141 -5.06 -10.31 14.98
N PRO A 142 -5.65 -10.93 16.02
CA PRO A 142 -5.18 -12.13 16.71
C PRO A 142 -5.18 -13.35 15.76
N PHE A 143 -4.18 -14.21 15.83
CA PHE A 143 -4.12 -15.38 14.96
C PHE A 143 -5.23 -16.39 15.32
N PRO A 144 -5.90 -17.01 14.34
CA PRO A 144 -6.94 -17.99 14.62
C PRO A 144 -6.35 -19.32 15.09
N THR A 145 -7.06 -19.99 16.00
CA THR A 145 -6.93 -21.44 16.21
C THR A 145 -7.97 -22.12 15.33
N ALA A 146 -7.61 -23.21 14.63
CA ALA A 146 -8.52 -23.94 13.75
C ALA A 146 -9.09 -25.18 14.46
N PRO A 147 -10.26 -25.16 15.14
CA PRO A 147 -10.67 -26.26 16.01
C PRO A 147 -10.89 -27.59 15.27
N ASP A 148 -11.35 -27.51 14.03
CA ASP A 148 -11.68 -28.63 13.16
C ASP A 148 -10.88 -28.59 11.83
N GLY A 149 -9.76 -27.87 11.82
CA GLY A 149 -8.96 -27.67 10.62
C GLY A 149 -9.55 -26.66 9.62
N THR A 150 -10.56 -25.90 10.04
CA THR A 150 -11.11 -24.77 9.28
C THR A 150 -10.98 -23.46 10.05
N ILE A 151 -10.90 -22.35 9.31
CA ILE A 151 -11.00 -20.99 9.87
C ILE A 151 -11.98 -20.15 9.05
N ASP A 152 -12.74 -19.31 9.75
CA ASP A 152 -13.47 -18.16 9.20
C ASP A 152 -12.97 -16.90 9.92
N TYR A 153 -11.87 -16.35 9.41
CA TYR A 153 -11.14 -15.26 10.03
C TYR A 153 -11.56 -13.93 9.42
N LYS A 154 -12.02 -12.98 10.24
CA LYS A 154 -12.38 -11.64 9.78
C LYS A 154 -11.88 -10.57 10.75
N GLN A 155 -11.04 -9.66 10.27
CA GLN A 155 -10.51 -8.53 11.07
C GLN A 155 -10.26 -7.29 10.20
N THR A 156 -10.22 -6.12 10.84
CA THR A 156 -9.96 -4.83 10.19
C THR A 156 -8.68 -4.21 10.74
N PHE A 157 -7.83 -3.76 9.82
CA PHE A 157 -6.52 -3.18 10.11
C PHE A 157 -6.40 -1.76 9.58
N ASP A 158 -5.45 -1.01 10.14
CA ASP A 158 -5.01 0.26 9.56
C ASP A 158 -4.17 0.02 8.32
N MET A 159 -4.48 0.78 7.26
CA MET A 159 -3.73 0.75 6.01
C MET A 159 -2.50 1.65 6.13
N THR A 160 -1.32 1.06 6.02
CA THR A 160 -0.05 1.78 5.99
C THR A 160 0.42 2.04 4.55
N ALA A 161 1.45 2.89 4.40
CA ALA A 161 2.06 3.13 3.10
C ALA A 161 2.72 1.86 2.53
N ASP A 162 3.36 1.07 3.39
CA ASP A 162 4.12 -0.13 3.02
C ASP A 162 3.24 -1.24 2.45
N LEU A 163 1.98 -1.31 2.86
CA LEU A 163 1.00 -2.26 2.31
C LEU A 163 0.56 -1.90 0.89
N ARG A 164 0.87 -0.69 0.41
CA ARG A 164 0.49 -0.24 -0.93
C ARG A 164 1.65 -0.43 -1.92
N PRO A 165 1.36 -0.89 -3.15
CA PRO A 165 0.06 -1.37 -3.60
C PRO A 165 -0.23 -2.81 -3.14
N LEU A 166 -1.50 -3.08 -2.77
CA LEU A 166 -1.92 -4.40 -2.28
C LEU A 166 -1.71 -5.53 -3.31
N GLN A 167 -1.86 -5.26 -4.61
CA GLN A 167 -1.69 -6.31 -5.63
C GLN A 167 -0.25 -6.82 -5.80
N ASN A 168 0.73 -6.19 -5.14
CA ASN A 168 2.12 -6.64 -5.14
C ASN A 168 2.42 -7.49 -3.89
N ARG A 169 1.38 -7.87 -3.13
CA ARG A 169 1.49 -8.60 -1.86
C ARG A 169 0.93 -10.02 -1.99
N VAL A 170 1.33 -10.86 -1.05
CA VAL A 170 0.76 -12.20 -0.87
C VAL A 170 0.23 -12.35 0.55
N ILE A 171 -0.72 -13.26 0.74
CA ILE A 171 -1.07 -13.78 2.07
C ILE A 171 -0.39 -15.14 2.23
N VAL A 172 0.25 -15.36 3.39
CA VAL A 172 0.82 -16.65 3.77
C VAL A 172 0.16 -17.10 5.09
N LEU A 173 -0.33 -18.34 5.10
CA LEU A 173 -0.76 -19.04 6.31
C LEU A 173 0.37 -19.98 6.74
N HIS A 174 0.55 -20.13 8.05
CA HIS A 174 1.61 -20.95 8.63
C HIS A 174 1.08 -21.98 9.62
N GLY A 175 1.93 -22.95 9.96
CA GLY A 175 1.72 -23.87 11.06
C GLY A 175 1.26 -25.25 10.62
N MET A 176 2.15 -26.22 10.71
CA MET A 176 1.85 -27.65 10.65
C MET A 176 2.89 -28.44 11.45
N THR A 177 2.54 -29.67 11.79
CA THR A 177 3.42 -30.62 12.44
C THR A 177 4.31 -31.32 11.42
N VAL A 178 5.62 -31.29 11.66
CA VAL A 178 6.64 -32.04 10.93
C VAL A 178 7.40 -32.88 11.94
N ASP A 179 7.57 -34.18 11.66
CA ASP A 179 8.29 -35.13 12.51
C ASP A 179 7.86 -35.12 14.00
N GLY A 180 6.58 -34.85 14.25
CA GLY A 180 5.99 -34.82 15.58
C GLY A 180 6.13 -33.48 16.33
N GLU A 181 6.75 -32.47 15.72
CA GLU A 181 6.88 -31.12 16.26
C GLU A 181 6.00 -30.12 15.49
N TYR A 182 5.25 -29.29 16.21
CA TYR A 182 4.43 -28.25 15.59
C TYR A 182 5.28 -27.01 15.23
N LEU A 183 5.53 -26.82 13.94
CA LEU A 183 6.31 -25.71 13.41
C LEU A 183 5.40 -24.54 13.05
N ALA A 184 5.12 -23.66 14.03
CA ALA A 184 4.19 -22.54 13.87
C ALA A 184 4.55 -21.56 12.74
N THR A 185 5.81 -21.52 12.32
CA THR A 185 6.31 -20.61 11.27
C THR A 185 6.38 -21.26 9.90
N LEU A 186 6.21 -22.57 9.77
CA LEU A 186 6.31 -23.27 8.50
C LEU A 186 5.15 -22.83 7.58
N PRO A 187 5.41 -22.26 6.39
CA PRO A 187 4.35 -21.91 5.46
C PRO A 187 3.51 -23.13 5.08
N VAL A 188 2.18 -23.00 5.11
CA VAL A 188 1.26 -24.08 4.75
C VAL A 188 0.34 -23.72 3.58
N ALA A 189 0.10 -22.43 3.35
CA ALA A 189 -0.59 -21.97 2.15
C ALA A 189 -0.16 -20.56 1.77
N CYS A 190 -0.21 -20.24 0.48
CA CYS A 190 0.08 -18.92 -0.03
C CYS A 190 -0.86 -18.53 -1.18
N GLY A 191 -1.13 -17.23 -1.31
CA GLY A 191 -1.86 -16.69 -2.44
C GLY A 191 -1.54 -15.23 -2.74
N MET A 192 -1.48 -14.88 -4.02
CA MET A 192 -1.29 -13.51 -4.51
C MET A 192 -2.57 -12.69 -4.41
N VAL A 193 -2.44 -11.41 -4.04
CA VAL A 193 -3.56 -10.47 -3.99
C VAL A 193 -3.90 -9.97 -5.38
N MET A 194 -5.14 -10.21 -5.82
CA MET A 194 -5.63 -9.87 -7.15
C MET A 194 -6.76 -8.83 -7.07
N ASN A 195 -6.87 -7.93 -8.05
CA ASN A 195 -8.05 -7.06 -8.15
C ASN A 195 -9.29 -7.92 -8.47
N ALA A 196 -10.38 -7.77 -7.72
CA ALA A 196 -11.61 -8.55 -7.94
C ALA A 196 -12.24 -8.35 -9.34
N ASN A 197 -11.92 -7.26 -10.03
CA ASN A 197 -12.53 -6.88 -11.32
C ASN A 197 -11.82 -7.44 -12.56
N ASN A 198 -10.72 -8.17 -12.43
CA ASN A 198 -9.98 -8.71 -13.59
C ASN A 198 -10.48 -10.08 -14.09
N GLY A 199 -11.59 -10.58 -13.54
CA GLY A 199 -12.18 -11.88 -13.90
C GLY A 199 -13.19 -11.88 -15.06
N LYS A 200 -13.59 -10.72 -15.61
CA LYS A 200 -14.44 -10.68 -16.81
C LYS A 200 -13.59 -10.45 -18.06
N LYS A 201 -12.97 -11.52 -18.58
CA LYS A 201 -12.76 -11.59 -20.03
C LYS A 201 -14.14 -11.76 -20.67
N LYS A 202 -14.58 -10.74 -21.41
CA LYS A 202 -15.67 -10.91 -22.37
C LYS A 202 -15.26 -11.89 -23.46
#